data_AF-A0A3D2WIE7-F1
#
_entry.id   AF-A0A3D2WIE7-F1
#
_cell.length_a   1.000
_cell.length_b   1.000
_cell.length_c   1.000
_cell.angle_alpha   90.00
_cell.angle_beta   90.00
_cell.angle_gamma   90.00
#
_symmetry.space_group_name_H-M   'P 1'
#
loop_
_entity.id
_entity.type
_entity.pdbx_description
1 polymer ?
#
loop_
_entity_poly.entity_id
_entity_poly.type
_entity_poly.pdbx_seq_one_letter_code
_entity_poly.pdbx_strand_id
1 'polypeptide(L)' 'MSTKIEDIELRLLLEAIFHKYGYDFRNYSMASLKRRLLQACEEFKC' A
#
# COMPACT_ATOMS: atom_id res chain seq x y z
N MET A 1 1.01 5.13 -14.46
CA MET A 1 -0.16 4.24 -14.53
C MET A 1 0.19 3.01 -13.73
N SER A 2 -0.45 2.79 -12.59
CA SER A 2 -0.13 1.64 -11.74
C SER A 2 -0.74 0.38 -12.34
N THR A 3 0.04 -0.69 -12.36
CA THR A 3 -0.38 -1.96 -12.99
C THR A 3 -1.41 -2.69 -12.13
N LYS A 4 -2.18 -3.61 -12.74
CA LYS A 4 -3.11 -4.46 -11.98
C LYS A 4 -2.41 -5.30 -10.90
N ILE A 5 -1.12 -5.62 -11.08
CA ILE A 5 -0.32 -6.38 -10.13
C ILE A 5 -0.01 -5.54 -8.89
N GLU A 6 0.45 -4.30 -9.07
CA GLU A 6 0.70 -3.37 -7.95
C GLU A 6 -0.55 -3.13 -7.10
N ASP A 7 -1.73 -3.10 -7.70
CA ASP A 7 -3.00 -3.01 -6.97
C ASP A 7 -3.25 -4.24 -6.08
N ILE A 8 -2.90 -5.43 -6.55
CA ILE A 8 -3.00 -6.67 -5.77
C ILE A 8 -1.97 -6.64 -4.64
N GLU A 9 -0.72 -6.30 -4.93
CA GLU A 9 0.37 -6.22 -3.95
C GLU A 9 0.08 -5.21 -2.84
N LEU A 10 -0.41 -4.01 -3.20
CA LEU A 10 -0.81 -3.00 -2.22
C LEU A 10 -1.93 -3.53 -1.32
N ARG A 11 -2.96 -4.20 -1.86
CA ARG A 11 -4.02 -4.76 -1.02
C ARG A 11 -3.49 -5.83 -0.06
N LEU A 12 -2.62 -6.72 -0.53
CA LEU A 12 -1.98 -7.73 0.31
C LEU A 12 -1.13 -7.11 1.42
N LEU A 13 -0.39 -6.04 1.11
CA LEU A 13 0.37 -5.29 2.09
C LEU A 13 -0.54 -4.68 3.17
N LEU A 14 -1.67 -4.08 2.79
CA LEU A 14 -2.62 -3.50 3.74
C LEU A 14 -3.25 -4.56 4.65
N GLU A 15 -3.63 -5.72 4.12
CA GLU A 15 -4.10 -6.84 4.94
C GLU A 15 -3.01 -7.30 5.92
N ALA A 16 -1.76 -7.42 5.46
CA ALA A 16 -0.64 -7.82 6.32
C ALA A 16 -0.39 -6.81 7.45
N ILE A 17 -0.47 -5.51 7.17
CA ILE A 17 -0.35 -4.44 8.18
C ILE A 17 -1.48 -4.52 9.19
N PHE A 18 -2.73 -4.70 8.73
CA PHE A 18 -3.88 -4.85 9.60
C PHE A 18 -3.72 -6.06 10.53
N HIS A 19 -3.36 -7.23 9.99
CA HIS A 19 -3.19 -8.44 10.78
C HIS A 19 -2.01 -8.40 11.75
N LYS A 20 -0.88 -7.79 11.36
CA LYS A 20 0.33 -7.77 12.18
C LYS A 20 0.36 -6.64 13.21
N TYR A 21 -0.17 -5.47 12.84
CA TYR A 21 -0.03 -4.25 13.63
C TYR A 21 -1.38 -3.62 14.05
N GLY A 22 -2.52 -4.13 13.57
CA GLY A 22 -3.85 -3.64 13.93
C GLY A 22 -4.26 -2.32 13.27
N TYR A 23 -3.42 -1.73 12.42
CA TYR A 23 -3.75 -0.50 11.70
C TYR A 23 -4.57 -0.80 10.44
N ASP A 24 -5.79 -0.25 10.36
CA ASP A 24 -6.68 -0.45 9.22
C ASP A 24 -6.69 0.75 8.25
N PHE A 25 -6.00 0.58 7.12
CA PHE A 25 -5.95 1.56 6.04
C PHE A 25 -6.80 1.17 4.82
N ARG A 26 -7.55 0.07 4.88
CA ARG A 26 -8.23 -0.53 3.72
C ARG A 26 -9.37 0.34 3.17
N ASN A 27 -9.86 1.28 3.96
CA ASN A 27 -10.91 2.23 3.58
C ASN A 27 -10.37 3.53 2.96
N TYR A 28 -9.05 3.68 2.80
CA TYR A 28 -8.47 4.87 2.19
C TYR A 28 -8.57 4.81 0.66
N SER A 29 -8.56 5.97 0.00
CA SER A 29 -8.58 5.97 -1.46
C SER A 29 -7.30 5.35 -2.04
N MET A 30 -7.47 4.47 -3.03
CA MET A 30 -6.34 3.81 -3.70
C MET A 30 -5.33 4.82 -4.26
N ALA A 31 -5.80 5.95 -4.79
CA ALA A 31 -4.93 7.02 -5.27
C ALA A 31 -4.07 7.65 -4.15
N SER A 32 -4.61 7.80 -2.93
CA SER A 32 -3.85 8.32 -1.80
C SER A 32 -2.83 7.30 -1.28
N LEU A 33 -3.22 6.03 -1.21
CA LEU A 33 -2.35 4.94 -0.76
C LEU A 33 -1.16 4.74 -1.71
N LYS A 34 -1.39 4.73 -3.02
CA LYS A 34 -0.32 4.60 -4.03
C LYS A 34 0.71 5.71 -3.94
N ARG A 35 0.30 6.97 -3.76
CA ARG A 35 1.25 8.09 -3.61
C ARG A 35 2.15 7.92 -2.39
N ARG A 36 1.59 7.49 -1.25
CA ARG A 36 2.35 7.25 -0.03
C ARG A 36 3.27 6.04 -0.16
N LEU A 37 2.80 4.97 -0.82
CA LEU A 37 3.61 3.79 -1.08
C LEU A 37 4.82 4.13 -1.96
N LEU A 38 4.63 4.91 -3.03
CA LEU A 38 5.74 5.35 -3.89
C LEU A 38 6.78 6.16 -3.11
N GLN A 39 6.33 7.11 -2.29
CA GLN A 39 7.22 7.87 -1.42
C GLN A 39 8.00 6.96 -0.45
N ALA A 40 7.33 5.97 0.14
CA ALA A 40 7.98 4.99 1.00
C ALA A 40 9.00 4.15 0.21
N CYS A 41 8.69 3.71 -1.01
CA CYS A 41 9.64 2.95 -1.83
C CYS A 41 10.90 3.75 -2.13
N GLU A 42 10.77 5.04 -2.44
CA GLU A 42 11.93 5.93 -2.62
C GLU A 42 12.78 6.03 -1.35
N GLU A 43 12.13 6.17 -0.19
CA GLU A 43 12.82 6.26 1.11
C GLU A 43 13.53 4.96 1.49
N PHE A 44 12.88 3.81 1.27
CA PHE A 44 13.42 2.48 1.56
C PHE A 44 14.33 1.93 0.46
N LYS A 45 14.46 2.63 -0.67
CA LYS A 45 15.25 2.24 -1.86
C LYS A 45 14.83 0.87 -2.44
N CYS A 46 13.52 0.68 -2.61
CA CYS A 46 12.94 -0.53 -3.22
C CYS A 46 12.24 -0.27 -4.56
#